data_AF-A0A4Q3VQ43-F1
#
_entry.id   AF-A0A4Q3VQ43-F1
#
_cell.length_a   1.000
_cell.length_b   1.000
_cell.length_c   1.000
_cell.angle_alpha   90.00
_cell.angle_beta   90.00
_cell.angle_gamma   90.00
#
_symmetry.space_group_name_H-M   'P 1'
#
loop_
_entity.id
_entity.type
_entity.pdbx_description
1 polymer ?
#
loop_
_entity_poly.entity_id
_entity_poly.type
_entity_poly.pdbx_seq_one_letter_code
_entity_poly.pdbx_strand_id
1 'polypeptide(L)'
;MMKRILETPNDIALTIGRIFLGGVLFAHGAQLALGWFGGKGFSGTLQGFTGPGMGIPVPLAVIAILTLFLAPIALMLGFLARPAA
;
A
#
# COMPACT_ATOMS: atom_id res chain seq x y z
N MET A 1 26.88 -3.88 -8.28
CA MET A 1 26.03 -3.65 -7.10
C MET A 1 24.57 -3.39 -7.48
N MET A 2 24.29 -2.43 -8.39
CA MET A 2 22.92 -2.13 -8.89
C MET A 2 22.16 -3.36 -9.45
N LYS A 3 22.85 -4.25 -10.18
CA LYS A 3 22.24 -5.47 -10.73
C LYS A 3 21.64 -6.39 -9.66
N ARG A 4 22.28 -6.59 -8.50
CA ARG A 4 21.74 -7.46 -7.44
C ARG A 4 20.48 -6.89 -6.77
N ILE A 5 20.35 -5.56 -6.72
CA ILE A 5 19.16 -4.88 -6.21
C ILE A 5 17.99 -5.00 -7.21
N LEU A 6 18.28 -5.24 -8.50
CA LEU A 6 17.29 -5.34 -9.57
C LEU A 6 17.06 -6.79 -10.08
N GLU A 7 17.96 -7.74 -9.80
CA GLU A 7 17.89 -9.18 -10.17
C GLU A 7 16.82 -9.94 -9.39
N THR A 8 15.65 -10.15 -9.97
CA THR A 8 14.58 -10.95 -9.33
C THR A 8 14.92 -12.43 -9.55
N PRO A 9 15.37 -13.19 -8.52
CA PRO A 9 15.54 -14.62 -8.67
C PRO A 9 14.19 -15.25 -8.99
N ASN A 10 14.17 -16.19 -9.93
CA ASN A 10 12.96 -16.93 -10.30
C ASN A 10 12.63 -17.94 -9.19
N ASP A 11 12.11 -17.42 -8.08
CA ASP A 11 11.81 -18.15 -6.86
C ASP A 11 10.31 -18.08 -6.56
N ILE A 12 9.67 -19.25 -6.58
CA ILE A 12 8.24 -19.40 -6.34
C ILE A 12 7.89 -19.08 -4.89
N ALA A 13 8.77 -19.36 -3.92
CA ALA A 13 8.53 -19.07 -2.52
C ALA A 13 8.46 -17.55 -2.28
N LEU A 14 9.35 -16.78 -2.91
CA LEU A 14 9.31 -15.31 -2.85
C LEU A 14 8.08 -14.74 -3.55
N THR A 15 7.64 -15.36 -4.64
CA THR A 15 6.42 -14.94 -5.35
C THR A 15 5.17 -15.16 -4.49
N ILE A 16 5.07 -16.32 -3.82
CA ILE A 16 3.98 -16.62 -2.90
C ILE A 16 3.99 -15.62 -1.74
N GLY A 17 5.14 -15.43 -1.07
CA GLY A 17 5.27 -14.48 0.04
C GLY A 17 4.85 -13.06 -0.36
N ARG A 18 5.20 -12.64 -1.56
CA ARG A 18 4.85 -11.34 -2.13
C ARG A 18 3.34 -11.18 -2.36
N ILE A 19 2.67 -12.20 -2.88
CA ILE A 19 1.21 -12.19 -3.06
C ILE A 19 0.50 -12.11 -1.71
N PHE A 20 0.93 -12.91 -0.72
CA PHE A 20 0.35 -12.86 0.62
C PHE A 20 0.53 -11.50 1.29
N LEU A 21 1.75 -10.96 1.27
CA LEU A 21 2.05 -9.64 1.82
C LEU A 21 1.21 -8.55 1.12
N GLY A 22 1.17 -8.57 -0.21
CA GLY A 22 0.36 -7.66 -1.00
C GLY A 22 -1.14 -7.79 -0.69
N GLY A 23 -1.66 -9.01 -0.50
CA GLY A 23 -3.05 -9.24 -0.14
C GLY A 23 -3.43 -8.63 1.23
N VAL A 24 -2.59 -8.83 2.25
CA VAL A 24 -2.83 -8.25 3.59
C VAL A 24 -2.76 -6.72 3.56
N LEU A 25 -1.75 -6.16 2.90
CA LEU A 25 -1.60 -4.72 2.74
C LEU A 25 -2.74 -4.12 1.91
N PHE A 26 -3.22 -4.83 0.88
CA PHE A 26 -4.36 -4.41 0.08
C PHE A 26 -5.64 -4.38 0.91
N ALA A 27 -5.89 -5.41 1.74
CA ALA A 27 -7.05 -5.42 2.63
C ALA A 27 -7.02 -4.20 3.58
N HIS A 28 -5.84 -3.87 4.11
CA HIS A 28 -5.65 -2.67 4.92
C HIS A 28 -5.89 -1.38 4.12
N GLY A 29 -5.29 -1.23 2.94
CA GLY A 29 -5.52 -0.08 2.06
C GLY A 29 -6.99 0.06 1.65
N ALA A 30 -7.71 -1.04 1.46
CA ALA A 30 -9.13 -1.06 1.14
C ALA A 30 -10.01 -0.59 2.32
N GLN A 31 -9.59 -0.80 3.57
CA GLN A 31 -10.27 -0.22 4.74
C GLN A 31 -10.19 1.31 4.71
N LEU A 32 -9.03 1.86 4.32
CA LEU A 32 -8.77 3.30 4.31
C LEU A 32 -9.37 3.99 3.08
N ALA A 33 -9.28 3.37 1.90
CA ALA A 33 -9.76 3.96 0.65
C ALA A 33 -11.24 3.64 0.37
N LEU A 34 -11.65 2.38 0.50
CA LEU A 34 -12.98 1.92 0.09
C LEU A 34 -13.95 1.69 1.26
N GLY A 35 -13.44 1.66 2.49
CA GLY A 35 -14.26 1.34 3.68
C GLY A 35 -14.60 -0.14 3.79
N TRP A 36 -13.87 -1.00 3.08
CA TRP A 36 -14.07 -2.44 3.18
C TRP A 36 -13.78 -2.96 4.58
N PHE A 37 -14.37 -4.10 4.93
CA PHE A 37 -14.17 -4.75 6.24
C PHE A 37 -14.57 -3.87 7.44
N GLY A 38 -15.55 -2.97 7.27
CA GLY A 38 -15.96 -2.03 8.32
C GLY A 38 -14.98 -0.87 8.54
N GLY A 39 -14.10 -0.61 7.56
CA GLY A 39 -13.17 0.51 7.59
C GLY A 39 -13.87 1.87 7.45
N LYS A 40 -13.16 2.94 7.83
CA LYS A 40 -13.68 4.31 7.78
C LYS A 40 -13.91 4.85 6.36
N GLY A 41 -13.31 4.20 5.35
CA GLY A 41 -13.33 4.64 3.96
C GLY A 41 -12.64 5.97 3.75
N PHE A 42 -12.63 6.45 2.50
CA PHE A 42 -11.84 7.60 2.10
C PHE A 42 -12.15 8.85 2.94
N SER A 43 -13.44 9.19 3.08
CA SER A 43 -13.86 10.41 3.81
C SER A 43 -13.52 10.35 5.30
N GLY A 44 -13.79 9.21 5.96
CA GLY A 44 -13.51 9.06 7.39
C GLY A 44 -12.02 8.97 7.71
N THR A 45 -11.23 8.41 6.79
CA THR A 45 -9.75 8.41 6.89
C THR A 45 -9.19 9.80 6.66
N LEU A 46 -9.70 10.53 5.66
CA LEU A 46 -9.28 11.88 5.35
C LEU A 46 -9.56 12.83 6.54
N GLN A 47 -10.76 12.77 7.13
CA GLN A 47 -11.07 13.53 8.34
C GLN A 47 -10.17 13.13 9.53
N GLY A 48 -9.81 11.85 9.65
CA GLY A 48 -8.88 11.40 10.67
C GLY A 48 -7.48 11.99 10.50
N PHE A 49 -6.99 12.10 9.27
CA PHE A 49 -5.67 12.64 8.95
C PHE A 49 -5.63 14.17 9.03
N THR A 50 -6.64 14.85 8.51
CA THR A 50 -6.69 16.32 8.45
C THR A 50 -7.28 16.94 9.71
N GLY A 51 -7.87 16.11 10.59
CA GLY A 51 -8.48 16.56 11.83
C GLY A 51 -7.46 17.04 12.87
N PRO A 52 -7.94 17.60 13.99
CA PRO A 52 -7.10 18.24 15.00
C PRO A 52 -6.04 17.31 15.64
N GLY A 53 -6.22 15.98 15.54
CA GLY A 53 -5.30 15.01 16.12
C GLY A 53 -4.00 14.83 15.32
N MET A 54 -4.07 14.82 13.99
CA MET A 54 -2.92 14.58 13.11
C MET A 54 -2.48 15.83 12.33
N GLY A 55 -3.41 16.69 11.93
CA GLY A 55 -3.10 17.93 11.22
C GLY A 55 -2.39 17.75 9.87
N ILE A 56 -2.51 16.57 9.25
CA ILE A 56 -1.86 16.29 7.97
C ILE A 56 -2.56 17.09 6.87
N PRO A 57 -1.82 17.85 6.03
CA PRO A 57 -2.39 18.56 4.90
C PRO A 57 -3.14 17.62 3.95
N VAL A 58 -4.30 18.06 3.45
CA VAL A 58 -5.18 17.29 2.55
C VAL A 58 -4.42 16.60 1.40
N PRO A 59 -3.51 17.27 0.66
CA PRO A 59 -2.84 16.63 -0.47
C PRO A 59 -1.98 15.43 -0.04
N LEU A 60 -1.29 15.53 1.10
CA LEU A 60 -0.46 14.45 1.63
C LEU A 60 -1.31 13.29 2.15
N ALA A 61 -2.44 13.59 2.80
CA ALA A 61 -3.38 12.59 3.26
C ALA A 61 -3.95 11.78 2.08
N VAL A 62 -4.33 12.45 0.98
CA VAL A 62 -4.84 11.80 -0.22
C VAL A 62 -3.78 10.92 -0.87
N ILE A 63 -2.55 11.43 -1.02
CA ILE A 63 -1.42 10.64 -1.56
C ILE A 63 -1.19 9.40 -0.70
N ALA A 64 -1.15 9.54 0.63
CA ALA A 64 -0.95 8.42 1.54
C ALA A 64 -2.03 7.33 1.38
N ILE A 65 -3.31 7.72 1.33
CA ILE A 65 -4.42 6.77 1.15
C ILE A 65 -4.31 6.05 -0.20
N LEU A 66 -4.03 6.78 -1.28
CA LEU A 66 -3.88 6.20 -2.62
C LEU A 66 -2.66 5.28 -2.71
N THR A 67 -1.53 5.68 -2.15
CA THR A 67 -0.32 4.85 -2.11
C THR A 67 -0.58 3.57 -1.33
N LEU A 68 -1.22 3.64 -0.16
CA LEU A 68 -1.48 2.46 0.65
C LEU A 68 -2.46 1.48 -0.01
N PHE A 69 -3.34 1.97 -0.89
CA PHE A 69 -4.26 1.14 -1.66
C PHE A 69 -3.62 0.57 -2.94
N LEU A 70 -2.84 1.36 -3.68
CA LEU A 70 -2.28 0.98 -4.98
C LEU A 70 -0.92 0.28 -4.90
N ALA A 71 -0.07 0.65 -3.94
CA ALA A 71 1.23 0.02 -3.75
C ALA A 71 1.14 -1.50 -3.51
N PRO A 72 0.21 -2.04 -2.71
CA PRO A 72 0.08 -3.49 -2.58
C PRO A 72 -0.39 -4.19 -3.85
N ILE A 73 -1.13 -3.52 -4.74
CA ILE A 73 -1.48 -4.06 -6.06
C ILE A 73 -0.23 -4.14 -6.94
N ALA A 74 0.57 -3.08 -7.00
CA ALA A 74 1.86 -3.09 -7.68
C ALA A 74 2.80 -4.16 -7.09
N LEU A 75 2.79 -4.30 -5.76
CA LEU A 75 3.48 -5.37 -5.05
C LEU A 75 2.93 -6.72 -5.49
N MET A 76 1.65 -7.01 -5.61
CA MET A 76 1.22 -8.33 -6.11
C MET A 76 1.65 -8.57 -7.58
N LEU A 77 1.63 -7.54 -8.42
CA LEU A 77 1.82 -7.63 -9.88
C LEU A 77 3.25 -7.76 -10.38
N GLY A 78 4.28 -7.88 -9.53
CA GLY A 78 5.65 -7.87 -10.04
C GLY A 78 6.28 -6.47 -10.12
N PHE A 79 5.47 -5.40 -10.16
CA PHE A 79 5.86 -4.02 -10.49
C PHE A 79 6.48 -3.26 -9.29
N LEU A 80 7.62 -2.59 -9.49
CA LEU A 80 8.26 -1.67 -8.53
C LEU A 80 8.54 -2.20 -7.09
N ALA A 81 8.52 -3.52 -6.84
CA ALA A 81 8.72 -4.07 -5.49
C ALA A 81 10.14 -3.95 -4.90
N ARG A 82 11.05 -3.22 -5.55
CA ARG A 82 12.44 -3.09 -5.11
C ARG A 82 12.92 -1.66 -4.83
N PRO A 83 12.40 -0.58 -5.45
CA PRO A 83 12.54 0.75 -4.84
C PRO A 83 11.81 0.88 -3.49
N ALA A 84 10.93 -0.08 -3.14
CA ALA A 84 10.21 -0.12 -1.87
C ALA A 84 10.71 -1.19 -0.88
N ALA A 85 11.77 -1.95 -1.23
CA ALA A 85 12.40 -2.99 -0.39
C ALA A 85 13.80 -2.58 0.07
#